data_AF-A0A924N9R7-F1
#
_entry.id   AF-A0A924N9R7-F1
#
_cell.length_a   1.000
_cell.length_b   1.000
_cell.length_c   1.000
_cell.angle_alpha   90.00
_cell.angle_beta   90.00
_cell.angle_gamma   90.00
#
_symmetry.space_group_name_H-M   'P 1'
#
loop_
_entity.id
_entity.type
_entity.pdbx_description
1 polymer ?
#
loop_
_entity_poly.entity_id
_entity_poly.type
_entity_poly.pdbx_seq_one_letter_code
_entity_poly.pdbx_strand_id
1 'polypeptide(L)' 'MLINVTAPVERALLVGAPLKRPGARKSLDEHLAELERLADTAGAEVVGILTQQLDRPHPGTY' A
#
# COMPACT_ATOMS: atom_id res chain seq x y z
N MET A 1 18.88 -11.53 33.18
CA MET A 1 18.23 -10.29 32.73
C MET A 1 17.69 -10.56 31.33
N LEU A 2 16.37 -10.56 31.15
CA LEU A 2 15.73 -10.72 29.84
C LEU A 2 15.45 -9.33 29.29
N ILE A 3 15.95 -9.03 28.09
CA ILE A 3 15.66 -7.78 27.38
C ILE A 3 14.43 -8.07 26.52
N ASN A 4 13.33 -7.36 26.75
CA ASN A 4 12.12 -7.50 25.96
C ASN A 4 12.30 -6.70 24.65
N VAL A 5 12.30 -7.39 23.50
CA VAL A 5 12.49 -6.80 22.17
C VAL A 5 11.24 -7.01 21.32
N THR A 6 10.12 -6.43 21.74
CA THR A 6 8.91 -6.40 20.91
C THR A 6 8.99 -5.14 20.04
N ALA A 7 9.22 -5.30 18.74
CA ALA A 7 9.12 -4.19 17.81
C ALA A 7 7.66 -3.69 17.79
N PRO A 8 7.42 -2.36 17.77
CA PRO A 8 6.08 -1.84 17.60
C PRO A 8 5.51 -2.29 16.27
N VAL A 9 4.21 -2.62 16.24
CA VAL A 9 3.50 -2.95 15.00
C VAL A 9 3.43 -1.70 14.15
N GLU A 10 3.97 -1.78 12.93
CA GLU A 10 3.91 -0.68 11.98
C GLU A 10 2.52 -0.58 11.37
N ARG A 11 2.02 0.64 11.20
CA ARG A 11 0.72 0.90 10.59
C ARG A 11 0.91 1.34 9.15
N ALA A 12 0.29 0.62 8.22
CA ALA A 12 0.39 0.86 6.78
C ALA A 12 -0.90 1.45 6.21
N LEU A 13 -0.77 2.47 5.36
CA LEU A 13 -1.84 2.96 4.49
C LEU A 13 -1.51 2.54 3.06
N LEU A 14 -2.33 1.71 2.44
CA LEU A 14 -2.10 1.29 1.05
C LEU A 14 -2.61 2.37 0.10
N VAL A 15 -1.77 2.77 -0.87
CA VAL A 15 -2.11 3.85 -1.81
C VAL A 15 -2.03 3.35 -3.25
N GLY A 16 -3.18 3.30 -3.91
CA GLY A 16 -3.30 3.01 -5.33
C GLY A 16 -3.30 4.29 -6.16
N ALA A 17 -2.36 4.43 -7.10
CA ALA A 17 -2.22 5.63 -7.93
C ALA A 17 -2.25 5.34 -9.45
N PRO A 18 -3.30 4.69 -9.99
CA PRO A 18 -3.32 4.31 -11.40
C PRO A 18 -3.39 5.54 -12.32
N LEU A 19 -2.64 5.50 -13.43
CA LEU A 19 -2.79 6.47 -14.51
C LEU A 19 -4.16 6.35 -15.18
N LYS A 20 -4.73 7.47 -15.65
CA LYS A 20 -5.97 7.48 -16.45
C LYS A 20 -5.73 6.88 -17.84
N ARG A 21 -5.69 5.54 -17.90
CA ARG A 21 -5.55 4.75 -19.13
C ARG A 21 -6.57 3.60 -19.14
N PRO A 22 -7.02 3.16 -20.32
CA PRO A 22 -7.91 2.00 -20.42
C PRO A 22 -7.32 0.80 -19.68
N GLY A 23 -8.10 0.17 -18.81
CA GLY A 23 -7.68 -1.03 -18.06
C GLY A 23 -6.86 -0.78 -16.78
N ALA A 24 -6.40 0.44 -16.51
CA ALA A 24 -5.55 0.72 -15.34
C ALA A 24 -6.25 0.49 -13.98
N ARG A 25 -7.59 0.57 -13.95
CA ARG A 25 -8.39 0.19 -12.77
C ARG A 25 -8.58 -1.32 -12.63
N LYS A 26 -8.52 -2.08 -13.73
CA LYS A 26 -8.85 -3.52 -13.71
C LYS A 26 -7.87 -4.34 -12.87
N SER A 27 -6.59 -3.99 -12.92
CA SER A 27 -5.56 -4.67 -12.12
C SER A 27 -5.31 -4.02 -10.75
N LEU A 28 -5.94 -2.86 -10.47
CA LEU A 28 -5.66 -2.12 -9.24
C LEU A 28 -6.07 -2.91 -7.99
N ASP A 29 -7.26 -3.49 -8.01
CA ASP A 29 -7.81 -4.22 -6.86
C ASP A 29 -6.99 -5.49 -6.58
N GLU A 30 -6.57 -6.20 -7.64
CA GLU A 30 -5.69 -7.37 -7.54
C GLU A 30 -4.32 -6.99 -6.96
N HIS A 31 -3.74 -5.87 -7.40
CA HIS A 31 -2.47 -5.38 -6.87
C HIS A 31 -2.57 -4.92 -5.41
N LEU A 32 -3.66 -4.26 -5.02
CA LEU A 32 -3.88 -3.85 -3.63
C LEU A 32 -4.08 -5.06 -2.71
N ALA A 33 -4.81 -6.08 -3.17
CA ALA A 33 -4.98 -7.32 -2.41
C ALA A 33 -3.66 -8.09 -2.25
N GLU A 34 -2.79 -8.10 -3.26
CA GLU A 34 -1.43 -8.63 -3.12
C GLU A 34 -0.58 -7.81 -2.16
N LEU A 35 -0.64 -6.48 -2.26
CA LEU A 35 0.12 -5.60 -1.37
C LEU A 35 -0.30 -5.74 0.10
N GLU A 36 -1.58 -5.98 0.37
CA GLU A 36 -2.08 -6.29 1.71
C GLU A 36 -1.48 -7.60 2.26
N ARG A 37 -1.39 -8.66 1.45
CA ARG A 37 -0.72 -9.92 1.84
C ARG A 37 0.77 -9.72 2.12
N LEU A 38 1.43 -8.88 1.33
CA LEU A 38 2.83 -8.52 1.55
C LEU A 38 3.02 -7.74 2.85
N ALA A 39 2.11 -6.81 3.17
CA ALA A 39 2.12 -6.05 4.42
C ALA A 39 1.92 -6.96 5.64
N ASP A 40 0.97 -7.91 5.56
CA ASP A 40 0.76 -8.94 6.59
C ASP A 40 2.02 -9.78 6.82
N THR A 41 2.66 -10.22 5.73
CA THR A 41 3.92 -10.99 5.80
C THR A 41 5.06 -10.18 6.43
N ALA A 42 5.09 -8.86 6.22
CA ALA A 42 6.04 -7.95 6.83
C ALA A 42 5.72 -7.60 8.30
N GLY A 43 4.59 -8.05 8.83
CA GLY A 43 4.13 -7.74 10.19
C GLY A 43 3.55 -6.34 10.36
N ALA A 44 3.14 -5.70 9.26
CA ALA A 44 2.49 -4.39 9.29
C ALA A 44 0.96 -4.54 9.34
N GLU A 45 0.32 -3.70 10.14
CA GLU A 45 -1.13 -3.59 10.22
C GLU A 45 -1.63 -2.61 9.16
N VAL A 46 -2.40 -3.09 8.18
CA VAL A 46 -3.07 -2.22 7.21
C VAL A 46 -4.26 -1.52 7.88
N VAL A 47 -4.18 -0.20 8.00
CA VAL A 47 -5.21 0.62 8.66
C VAL A 47 -6.11 1.37 7.69
N GLY A 48 -5.88 1.22 6.39
CA GLY A 48 -6.72 1.80 5.35
C GLY A 48 -6.15 1.65 3.95
N ILE A 49 -7.02 1.93 2.98
CA ILE A 49 -6.70 1.88 1.56
C ILE A 49 -7.22 3.17 0.92
N LEU A 50 -6.36 3.88 0.18
CA LEU A 50 -6.68 5.08 -0.57
C LEU A 50 -6.40 4.82 -2.05
N THR A 51 -7.27 5.31 -2.94
CA THR A 51 -7.01 5.29 -4.38
C THR A 51 -7.16 6.68 -4.99
N GLN A 52 -6.20 7.07 -5.82
CA GLN A 52 -6.21 8.33 -6.57
C GLN A 52 -5.87 8.07 -8.03
N GLN A 53 -6.78 8.43 -8.94
CA GLN A 53 -6.44 8.40 -10.36
C GLN A 53 -5.56 9.59 -10.74
N LEU A 54 -4.43 9.30 -11.40
CA LEU A 54 -3.47 10.31 -11.84
C LEU A 54 -3.57 10.59 -13.34
N ASP A 55 -3.53 11.85 -13.73
CA ASP A 55 -3.38 12.26 -15.13
C ASP A 55 -1.96 11.99 -15.65
N ARG A 56 -0.97 12.22 -14.80
CA ARG A 56 0.46 11.99 -15.02
C ARG A 56 1.16 11.84 -13.66
N PRO A 57 2.31 11.14 -13.57
CA PRO A 57 3.12 11.17 -12.36
C PRO A 57 3.52 12.61 -12.02
N HIS A 58 3.49 12.95 -10.74
CA HIS A 58 3.93 14.26 -10.26
C HIS A 58 5.37 14.14 -9.76
N PRO A 59 6.34 14.88 -10.34
CA PRO A 59 7.78 14.67 -10.09
C PRO A 59 8.23 14.96 -8.65
N GLY A 60 7.41 15.64 -7.85
CA GLY A 60 7.69 15.90 -6.42
C GLY A 60 7.08 14.89 -5.45
N THR A 61 6.25 13.95 -5.93
CA THR A 61 5.48 13.03 -5.07
C THR A 61 5.39 11.62 -5.63
N TYR A 62 6.08 11.33 -6.74
CA TYR A 62 6.13 10.04 -7.43
C TYR A 62 7.49 9.88 -8.12
#